data_AF-A0A9E5TD61-F1
#
_entry.id   AF-A0A9E5TD61-F1
#
_cell.length_a   1.000
_cell.length_b   1.000
_cell.length_c   1.000
_cell.angle_alpha   90.00
_cell.angle_beta   90.00
_cell.angle_gamma   90.00
#
_symmetry.space_group_name_H-M   'P 1'
#
loop_
_entity.id
_entity.type
_entity.pdbx_description
1 polymer ?
#
loop_
_entity_poly.entity_id
_entity_poly.type
_entity_poly.pdbx_seq_one_letter_code
_entity_poly.pdbx_strand_id
1 'polypeptide(L)' 'MLAAQGFECVRRRDSHVVMQKKMGKSTITVPVPAHSEIRRGTLLSIIRQSRLPRGLFES' A
#
# COMPACT_ATOMS: atom_id res chain seq x y z
N MET A 1 -0.56 -5.01 7.62
CA MET A 1 -1.24 -5.32 6.34
C MET A 1 -0.32 -5.29 5.12
N LEU A 2 0.33 -4.18 4.71
CA LEU A 2 1.19 -4.22 3.51
C LEU A 2 2.58 -4.82 3.72
N ALA A 3 3.25 -4.48 4.84
CA ALA A 3 4.56 -5.07 5.17
C ALA A 3 4.51 -6.60 5.28
N ALA A 4 3.43 -7.12 5.89
CA ALA A 4 3.17 -8.57 6.00
C ALA A 4 2.97 -9.27 4.63
N GLN A 5 2.62 -8.51 3.59
CA GLN A 5 2.46 -9.03 2.23
C GLN A 5 3.74 -8.89 1.40
N GLY A 6 4.87 -8.52 2.01
CA GLY A 6 6.16 -8.36 1.34
C GLY A 6 6.31 -7.01 0.62
N PHE A 7 5.55 -5.99 1.00
CA PHE A 7 5.83 -4.62 0.58
C PHE A 7 6.87 -3.97 1.51
N GLU A 8 7.89 -3.37 0.91
CA GLU A 8 8.96 -2.66 1.61
C GLU A 8 8.74 -1.15 1.51
N CYS A 9 9.09 -0.42 2.56
CA CYS A 9 9.04 1.04 2.56
C CYS A 9 10.25 1.59 1.79
N VAL A 10 10.02 2.16 0.61
CA VAL A 10 11.08 2.72 -0.24
C VAL A 10 11.22 4.23 -0.13
N ARG A 11 10.17 4.91 0.34
CA ARG A 11 10.23 6.36 0.61
C ARG A 11 9.23 6.74 1.70
N ARG A 12 9.60 7.68 2.56
CA ARG A 12 8.70 8.31 3.52
C ARG A 12 8.78 9.83 3.38
N ARG A 13 7.64 10.47 3.20
CA ARG A 13 7.42 11.90 3.43
C ARG A 13 6.43 12.01 4.58
N ASP A 14 6.51 13.04 5.41
CA ASP A 14 5.81 13.12 6.70
C ASP A 14 4.40 12.51 6.73
N SER A 15 3.56 12.87 5.76
CA SER A 15 2.17 12.39 5.67
C SER A 15 1.92 11.17 4.76
N HIS A 16 2.95 10.68 4.03
CA HIS A 16 2.83 9.62 3.03
C HIS A 16 4.08 8.71 2.96
N VAL A 17 3.85 7.40 3.01
CA VAL A 17 4.85 6.36 2.78
C VAL A 17 4.65 5.78 1.38
N VAL A 18 5.73 5.53 0.64
CA VAL A 18 5.70 4.76 -0.61
C VAL A 18 6.15 3.34 -0.28
N MET A 19 5.25 2.39 -0.50
CA MET A 19 5.46 0.97 -0.30
C MET A 19 5.69 0.29 -1.65
N GLN A 20 6.66 -0.60 -1.76
CA GLN A 20 7.03 -1.26 -3.02
C GLN A 20 7.20 -2.77 -2.81
N LYS A 21 6.64 -3.59 -3.71
CA LYS A 21 6.81 -5.04 -3.72
C LYS A 21 7.31 -5.51 -5.08
N LYS A 22 8.45 -6.20 -5.11
CA LYS A 22 9.00 -6.81 -6.33
C LYS A 22 8.32 -8.15 -6.59
N MET A 23 7.83 -8.35 -7.81
CA MET A 23 7.22 -9.59 -8.29
C MET A 23 7.86 -9.98 -9.62
N GLY A 24 8.98 -10.71 -9.54
CA GLY A 24 9.76 -11.13 -10.71
C GLY A 24 10.23 -9.94 -11.53
N LYS A 25 9.72 -9.81 -12.77
CA LYS A 25 10.01 -8.69 -13.70
C LYS A 25 9.18 -7.43 -13.44
N SER A 26 8.16 -7.51 -12.60
CA SER A 26 7.26 -6.39 -12.30
C SER A 26 7.49 -5.88 -10.88
N THR A 27 7.18 -4.61 -10.66
CA THR A 27 7.22 -4.03 -9.32
C THR A 27 5.95 -3.25 -9.06
N ILE A 28 5.33 -3.53 -7.92
CA ILE A 28 4.10 -2.86 -7.47
C ILE A 28 4.52 -1.74 -6.53
N THR A 29 4.19 -0.50 -6.87
CA THR A 29 4.47 0.67 -6.03
C THR A 29 3.14 1.30 -5.60
N VAL A 30 2.97 1.51 -4.30
CA VAL A 30 1.73 1.99 -3.70
C VAL A 30 2.04 3.12 -2.72
N PRO A 31 1.53 4.34 -2.95
CA PRO A 31 1.56 5.40 -1.97
C PRO A 31 0.49 5.13 -0.89
N VAL A 32 0.92 5.08 0.35
CA VAL A 32 0.10 4.83 1.54
C VAL A 32 0.20 6.05 2.43
N PRO A 33 -0.91 6.72 2.75
CA PRO A 33 -0.87 7.80 3.72
C PRO A 33 -0.40 7.31 5.09
N ALA A 34 0.42 8.09 5.77
CA ALA A 34 1.02 7.75 7.07
C ALA A 34 0.11 8.06 8.27
N HIS A 35 -1.10 8.55 8.03
CA HIS A 35 -2.08 8.89 9.06
C HIS A 35 -3.08 7.75 9.28
N SER A 36 -3.64 7.68 10.48
CA SER A 36 -4.58 6.63 10.92
C SER A 36 -5.91 6.63 10.16
N GLU A 37 -6.31 7.76 9.58
CA GLU A 37 -7.60 7.92 8.93
C GLU A 37 -7.49 7.95 7.41
N ILE A 38 -7.62 6.79 6.77
CA ILE A 38 -7.59 6.69 5.30
C ILE A 38 -8.99 6.85 4.75
N ARG A 39 -9.21 7.90 3.94
CA ARG A 39 -10.48 8.08 3.21
C ARG A 39 -10.79 6.84 2.38
N ARG A 40 -12.07 6.42 2.33
CA ARG A 40 -12.52 5.23 1.58
C ARG A 40 -12.04 5.21 0.12
N GLY A 41 -12.07 6.35 -0.57
CA GLY A 41 -11.56 6.46 -1.94
C GLY A 41 -10.05 6.19 -2.05
N THR A 42 -9.27 6.65 -1.08
CA THR A 42 -7.83 6.37 -0.99
C THR A 42 -7.56 4.91 -0.70
N LEU A 43 -8.32 4.30 0.22
CA LEU A 43 -8.23 2.87 0.52
C LEU A 43 -8.51 2.01 -0.72
N LEU A 44 -9.58 2.32 -1.46
CA LEU A 44 -9.91 1.65 -2.72
C LEU A 44 -8.80 1.80 -3.77
N SER A 45 -8.19 2.98 -3.85
CA SER A 45 -7.06 3.23 -4.75
C SER A 45 -5.84 2.38 -4.36
N ILE A 46 -5.55 2.26 -3.06
CA ILE A 46 -4.48 1.41 -2.51
C ILE A 46 -4.75 -0.07 -2.80
N ILE A 47 -5.99 -0.56 -2.61
CA ILE A 47 -6.39 -1.94 -2.94
C ILE A 47 -6.17 -2.21 -4.42
N ARG A 48 -6.66 -1.32 -5.30
CA ARG A 48 -6.51 -1.45 -6.74
C ARG A 48 -5.04 -1.45 -7.18
N GLN A 49 -4.22 -0.57 -6.61
CA GLN A 49 -2.81 -0.44 -6.97
C GLN A 49 -1.96 -1.58 -6.41
N SER A 50 -2.24 -2.05 -5.19
CA SER A 50 -1.53 -3.16 -4.55
C SER A 50 -1.81 -4.52 -5.17
N ARG A 51 -2.89 -4.64 -5.98
CA ARG A 51 -3.39 -5.91 -6.54
C ARG A 51 -3.67 -6.97 -5.47
N LEU A 52 -4.00 -6.52 -4.25
CA LEU A 52 -4.31 -7.38 -3.12
C LEU A 52 -5.83 -7.51 -2.94
N PRO A 53 -6.32 -8.64 -2.41
CA PRO A 53 -7.72 -8.80 -2.01
C PRO A 53 -8.15 -7.71 -1.01
N ARG A 54 -9.35 -7.16 -1.19
CA ARG A 54 -9.94 -6.18 -0.26
C ARG A 54 -10.01 -6.68 1.18
N GLY A 55 -10.26 -7.98 1.39
CA GLY A 55 -10.30 -8.58 2.73
C GLY A 55 -8.99 -8.46 3.52
N LEU A 56 -7.85 -8.22 2.86
CA LEU A 56 -6.58 -7.94 3.53
C LEU A 56 -6.49 -6.54 4.13
N PHE A 57 -7.51 -5.69 3.94
CA PHE A 57 -7.56 -4.32 4.43
C PHE A 57 -8.69 -4.07 5.44
N GLU A 58 -9.54 -5.08 5.70
CA GLU A 58 -10.74 -4.96 6.53
C GLU A 58 -10.63 -5.70 7.88
N SER A 59 -9.41 -6.07 8.31
CA SER A 59 -9.12 -6.74 9.59
C SER A 59 -8.70 -5.79 10.70
#